data_AF-A0A7J2YGG6-F1
#
_entry.id   AF-A0A7J2YGG6-F1
#
_cell.length_a   1.000
_cell.length_b   1.000
_cell.length_c   1.000
_cell.angle_alpha   90.00
_cell.angle_beta   90.00
_cell.angle_gamma   90.00
#
_symmetry.space_group_name_H-M   'P 1'
#
loop_
_entity.id
_entity.type
_entity.pdbx_description
1 polymer ?
#
loop_
_entity_poly.entity_id
_entity_poly.type
_entity_poly.pdbx_seq_one_letter_code
_entity_poly.pdbx_strand_id
1 'polypeptide(L)' 'MLNVEEIRKDFPILSREVNGRKLIYFDNAATTQKPVQVINRVMEFYMKNHANIHR' A
#
# COMPACT_ATOMS: atom_id res chain seq x y z
N MET A 1 -15.43 -0.31 17.04
CA MET A 1 -15.61 0.92 16.25
C MET A 1 -14.42 1.04 15.29
N LEU A 2 -14.64 1.47 14.05
CA LEU A 2 -13.57 1.61 13.05
C LEU A 2 -12.80 2.92 13.29
N ASN A 3 -11.46 2.89 13.31
CA ASN A 3 -10.63 4.09 13.45
C ASN A 3 -9.91 4.40 12.13
N VAL A 4 -10.30 5.50 11.47
CA VAL A 4 -9.75 5.91 10.17
C VAL A 4 -8.28 6.30 10.26
N GLU A 5 -7.83 6.92 11.35
CA GLU A 5 -6.43 7.32 11.50
C GLU A 5 -5.51 6.12 11.65
N GLU A 6 -5.95 5.06 12.33
CA GLU A 6 -5.18 3.80 12.37
C GLU A 6 -5.14 3.14 10.98
N ILE A 7 -6.25 3.14 10.24
CA ILE A 7 -6.26 2.58 8.87
C ILE A 7 -5.33 3.37 7.94
N ARG A 8 -5.27 4.70 8.05
CA ARG A 8 -4.39 5.53 7.20
C ARG A 8 -2.91 5.22 7.41
N LYS A 9 -2.50 4.81 8.61
CA LYS A 9 -1.11 4.41 8.89
C LYS A 9 -0.67 3.19 8.08
N ASP A 10 -1.60 2.31 7.73
CA ASP A 10 -1.31 1.15 6.89
C ASP A 10 -1.01 1.54 5.43
N PHE A 11 -1.29 2.76 4.98
CA PHE A 11 -1.04 3.24 3.61
C PHE A 11 0.06 4.32 3.60
N PRO A 12 1.35 3.94 3.53
CA PRO A 12 2.47 4.88 3.69
C PRO A 12 2.44 6.07 2.73
N ILE A 13 1.92 5.89 1.51
CA ILE A 13 1.84 6.97 0.53
C ILE A 13 0.96 8.15 0.99
N LEU A 14 -0.01 7.92 1.87
CA LEU A 14 -0.92 8.96 2.37
C LEU A 14 -0.26 9.95 3.33
N SER A 15 0.96 9.66 3.82
CA SER A 15 1.76 10.61 4.61
C SER A 15 2.66 11.51 3.75
N ARG A 16 2.73 11.27 2.44
CA ARG A 16 3.60 12.02 1.53
C ARG A 16 3.04 13.41 1.21
N GLU A 17 3.95 14.34 0.95
CA GLU A 17 3.63 15.63 0.33
C GLU A 17 3.86 15.62 -1.19
N VAL A 18 2.97 16.30 -1.91
CA VAL A 18 3.06 16.55 -3.35
C VAL A 18 2.89 18.05 -3.55
N ASN A 19 3.87 18.70 -4.19
CA ASN A 19 3.91 20.15 -4.40
C ASN A 19 3.76 20.94 -3.08
N GLY A 20 4.42 20.48 -2.01
CA GLY A 20 4.40 21.11 -0.69
C GLY A 20 3.05 21.02 0.04
N ARG A 21 2.17 20.11 -0.36
CA ARG A 21 0.86 19.88 0.28
C ARG A 21 0.67 18.40 0.57
N LYS A 22 -0.05 18.09 1.65
CA LYS A 22 -0.44 16.70 1.96
C LYS A 22 -1.20 16.08 0.79
N LEU A 23 -0.86 14.83 0.47
CA LEU A 23 -1.54 14.07 -0.57
C LEU A 23 -3.01 13.83 -0.19
N ILE A 24 -3.92 14.23 -1.07
CA ILE A 24 -5.34 13.87 -1.04
C ILE A 24 -5.61 13.09 -2.33
N TYR A 25 -5.77 11.77 -2.20
CA TYR A 25 -5.95 10.87 -3.34
C TYR A 25 -7.43 10.49 -3.50
N PHE A 26 -8.13 11.17 -4.41
CA PHE A 26 -9.55 10.94 -4.71
C PHE A 26 -9.82 10.17 -6.00
N ASP A 27 -8.78 9.65 -6.65
CA ASP A 27 -8.89 8.87 -7.89
C ASP A 27 -8.91 7.35 -7.65
N ASN A 28 -9.59 6.92 -6.58
CA ASN A 28 -9.63 5.51 -6.18
C ASN A 28 -10.35 4.61 -7.20
N ALA A 29 -11.17 5.19 -8.09
CA ALA A 29 -11.87 4.48 -9.15
C ALA A 29 -10.94 4.05 -10.29
N ALA A 30 -9.86 4.81 -10.56
CA ALA A 30 -8.86 4.42 -11.54
C ALA A 30 -7.91 3.36 -10.98
N THR A 31 -7.43 3.54 -9.75
CA THR A 31 -6.65 2.53 -9.01
C THR A 31 -6.60 2.87 -7.52
N THR A 32 -6.21 1.91 -6.70
CA THR A 32 -6.16 2.07 -5.24
C THR A 32 -4.74 2.02 -4.70
N GLN A 33 -4.49 2.80 -3.64
CA GLN A 33 -3.26 2.68 -2.85
C GLN A 33 -3.20 1.33 -2.14
N LYS A 34 -1.99 0.84 -1.89
CA LYS A 34 -1.77 -0.48 -1.28
C LYS A 34 -1.33 -0.33 0.17
N PRO A 35 -1.92 -1.09 1.10
CA PRO A 35 -1.46 -1.08 2.47
C PRO A 35 -0.12 -1.84 2.59
N VAL A 36 0.66 -1.56 3.63
CA VAL A 36 2.00 -2.11 3.84
C VAL A 36 2.01 -3.63 3.92
N GLN A 37 0.94 -4.24 4.43
CA GLN A 37 0.77 -5.69 4.51
C GLN A 37 0.80 -6.34 3.11
N VAL A 38 0.14 -5.73 2.12
CA VAL A 38 0.15 -6.22 0.73
C VAL A 38 1.53 -6.05 0.12
N ILE A 39 2.14 -4.89 0.31
CA ILE A 39 3.50 -4.60 -0.19
C ILE A 39 4.50 -5.62 0.36
N ASN A 40 4.48 -5.85 1.67
CA ASN A 40 5.36 -6.78 2.36
C ASN A 40 5.16 -8.22 1.87
N ARG A 41 3.92 -8.64 1.64
CA ARG A 41 3.65 -10.01 1.17
C ARG A 41 4.18 -10.23 -0.26
N VAL A 42 3.98 -9.25 -1.13
CA VAL A 42 4.52 -9.29 -2.50
C VAL A 42 6.04 -9.30 -2.48
N MET A 43 6.65 -8.43 -1.67
CA MET A 43 8.11 -8.38 -1.49
C MET A 43 8.65 -9.72 -0.97
N GLU A 44 8.06 -10.28 0.08
CA GLU A 44 8.46 -11.56 0.65
C GLU A 44 8.34 -12.70 -0.37
N PHE A 45 7.25 -12.73 -1.15
CA PHE A 45 7.09 -13.70 -2.21
C PHE A 45 8.26 -13.62 -3.21
N TYR A 46 8.58 -12.43 -3.70
CA TYR A 46 9.69 -12.26 -4.64
C TYR A 46 11.06 -12.59 -4.05
N MET A 47 11.28 -12.30 -2.77
CA MET A 47 12.56 -12.58 -2.11
C MET A 47 12.77 -14.05 -1.74
N LYS A 48 11.71 -14.78 -1.36
CA LYS A 48 11.83 -16.10 -0.74
C LYS A 48 11.17 -17.23 -1.51
N ASN A 49 10.09 -16.94 -2.23
CA ASN A 49 9.17 -17.97 -2.73
C ASN A 49 8.99 -17.95 -4.25
N HIS A 50 9.64 -17.03 -4.96
CA HIS A 50 9.47 -16.88 -6.40
C HIS A 50 10.13 -18.02 -7.16
N ALA A 51 9.30 -18.99 -7.52
CA ALA A 51 9.62 -20.13 -8.36
C ALA A 51 8.47 -20.37 -9.34
N ASN A 52 8.75 -21.08 -10.44
CA ASN A 52 7.69 -21.54 -11.34
C ASN A 52 6.75 -22.49 -10.60
N ILE A 53 5.45 -22.36 -10.87
CA ILE A 53 4.42 -23.28 -10.38
C ILE A 53 4.76 -24.68 -10.90
N HIS A 54 4.76 -25.68 -10.01
CA HIS A 54 5.26 -27.06 -10.21
C HIS A 54 6.78 -27.28 -10.05
N ARG A 55 7.48 -26.38 -9.35
CA ARG A 55 8.77 -26.70 -8.71
C ARG A 55 8.62 -26.79 -7.20
#